data_AF-A0A8M1PZS6-F1
#
_entry.id   AF-A0A8M1PZS6-F1
#
_cell.length_a   1.000
_cell.length_b   1.000
_cell.length_c   1.000
_cell.angle_alpha   90.00
_cell.angle_beta   90.00
_cell.angle_gamma   90.00
#
_symmetry.space_group_name_H-M   'P 1'
#
loop_
_entity.id
_entity.type
_entity.pdbx_description
1 polymer ?
#
loop_
_entity_poly.entity_id
_entity_poly.type
_entity_poly.pdbx_seq_one_letter_code
_entity_poly.pdbx_strand_id
1 'polypeptide(L)'
;MLDICKPPSHRFHPHMTEQKKNTAKQKKMAVRDLQSMEMVVGPLNDGIISLCYVCKHLLDAQVDPNTGICFNYRQIRRHIEYAEQHIARSEKTIKVKLQNLDERMEQLIKEQGNAEQQRRQKRQTKNELHIEKDSAEESLENSRAALEQAKKNVASAKKEKEREMLRAVKGGVVMNAAACVSIIPIVGWLVGPDIMIDGFHTMAHALNAMMDAKDDLEENESRVGKYKRKVSDYQSKISNIESEIEETDELLDKIQSEIEEVKQHLDYTADIQEMVRKAVNLLSIVSGRVTALQRQTRRFILWEPVIKVMEEVMKAVANVAENRLLYNHGVGGLMRILLETIGGMLALCSSPTHFEE
;
A
#
# COMPACT_ATOMS: atom_id res chain seq x y z
N MET A 1 -30.75 -27.86 -45.52
CA MET A 1 -30.04 -28.02 -44.24
C MET A 1 -30.42 -26.84 -43.37
N LEU A 2 -31.26 -27.08 -42.35
CA LEU A 2 -31.73 -26.07 -41.41
C LEU A 2 -30.69 -25.95 -40.30
N ASP A 3 -29.80 -24.96 -40.39
CA ASP A 3 -28.85 -24.66 -39.31
C ASP A 3 -29.59 -23.97 -38.16
N ILE A 4 -29.84 -24.76 -37.12
CA ILE A 4 -30.48 -24.35 -35.88
C ILE A 4 -29.51 -23.43 -35.13
N CYS A 5 -29.88 -22.16 -35.03
CA CYS A 5 -29.26 -21.14 -34.18
C CYS A 5 -29.08 -21.66 -32.74
N LYS A 6 -27.84 -21.93 -32.35
CA LYS A 6 -27.47 -22.19 -30.96
C LYS A 6 -27.17 -20.84 -30.30
N PRO A 7 -27.95 -20.38 -29.30
CA PRO A 7 -27.68 -19.10 -28.66
C PRO A 7 -26.36 -19.16 -27.87
N PRO A 8 -25.60 -18.05 -27.82
CA PRO A 8 -24.30 -18.00 -27.17
C PRO A 8 -24.44 -18.24 -25.67
N SER A 9 -23.70 -19.21 -25.15
CA SER A 9 -23.60 -19.45 -23.71
C SER A 9 -22.85 -18.27 -23.08
N HIS A 10 -23.56 -17.36 -22.43
CA HIS A 10 -22.96 -16.36 -21.55
C HIS A 10 -22.32 -17.10 -20.37
N ARG A 11 -21.03 -17.38 -20.49
CA ARG A 11 -20.18 -17.90 -19.43
C ARG A 11 -20.01 -16.76 -18.42
N PHE A 12 -20.91 -16.66 -17.45
CA PHE A 12 -20.78 -15.78 -16.29
C PHE A 12 -19.51 -16.18 -15.53
N HIS A 13 -18.42 -15.45 -15.75
CA HIS A 13 -17.31 -15.45 -14.81
C HIS A 13 -17.68 -14.53 -13.65
N PRO A 14 -17.91 -15.05 -12.44
CA PRO A 14 -18.21 -14.21 -11.29
C PRO A 14 -17.01 -13.31 -11.01
N HIS A 15 -17.16 -12.02 -11.30
CA HIS A 15 -16.19 -11.00 -10.92
C HIS A 15 -16.18 -10.95 -9.39
N MET A 16 -15.18 -11.56 -8.75
CA MET A 16 -14.98 -11.38 -7.31
C MET A 16 -14.74 -9.91 -7.06
N THR A 17 -15.57 -9.32 -6.20
CA THR A 17 -15.37 -7.95 -5.72
C THR A 17 -14.02 -7.82 -5.03
N GLU A 18 -13.41 -6.65 -5.14
CA GLU A 18 -12.09 -6.32 -4.59
C GLU A 18 -11.99 -6.61 -3.08
N GLN A 19 -13.06 -6.29 -2.34
CA GLN A 19 -13.23 -6.69 -0.94
C GLN A 19 -13.04 -8.19 -0.75
N LYS A 20 -13.68 -9.05 -1.58
CA LYS A 20 -13.53 -10.51 -1.45
C LYS A 20 -12.11 -10.98 -1.76
N LYS A 21 -11.39 -10.34 -2.69
CA LYS A 21 -9.97 -10.66 -2.95
C LYS A 21 -9.10 -10.29 -1.75
N ASN A 22 -9.33 -9.12 -1.14
CA ASN A 22 -8.61 -8.69 0.06
C ASN A 22 -8.90 -9.61 1.25
N THR A 23 -10.16 -9.97 1.48
CA THR A 23 -10.54 -10.94 2.53
C THR A 23 -9.91 -12.32 2.27
N ALA A 24 -9.85 -12.77 1.02
CA ALA A 24 -9.23 -14.04 0.68
C ALA A 24 -7.70 -14.03 0.85
N LYS A 25 -7.03 -12.90 0.55
CA LYS A 25 -5.59 -12.71 0.78
C LYS A 25 -5.29 -12.69 2.28
N GLN A 26 -6.04 -11.91 3.06
CA GLN A 26 -5.96 -11.87 4.53
C GLN A 26 -6.17 -13.27 5.14
N LYS A 27 -7.20 -14.01 4.68
CA LYS A 27 -7.43 -15.39 5.14
C LYS A 27 -6.27 -16.33 4.81
N LYS A 28 -5.69 -16.25 3.60
CA LYS A 28 -4.56 -17.10 3.21
C LYS A 28 -3.29 -16.78 3.99
N MET A 29 -3.05 -15.50 4.29
CA MET A 29 -1.93 -15.03 5.09
C MET A 29 -2.07 -15.53 6.53
N ALA A 30 -3.22 -15.25 7.17
CA ALA A 30 -3.54 -15.76 8.51
C ALA A 30 -3.36 -17.28 8.65
N VAL A 31 -3.75 -18.08 7.64
CA VAL A 31 -3.56 -19.54 7.66
C VAL A 31 -2.08 -19.94 7.58
N ARG A 32 -1.28 -19.27 6.73
CA ARG A 32 0.18 -19.51 6.68
C ARG A 32 0.86 -19.07 7.98
N ASP A 33 0.38 -18.01 8.61
CA ASP A 33 0.92 -17.50 9.86
C ASP A 33 0.60 -18.42 11.05
N LEU A 34 -0.62 -18.96 11.11
CA LEU A 34 -1.00 -19.99 12.09
C LEU A 34 -0.08 -21.21 12.00
N GLN A 35 0.15 -21.73 10.79
CA GLN A 35 1.07 -22.86 10.57
C GLN A 35 2.51 -22.49 10.97
N SER A 36 2.95 -21.27 10.65
CA SER A 36 4.29 -20.80 11.02
C SER A 36 4.48 -20.71 12.52
N MET A 37 3.44 -20.34 13.28
CA MET A 37 3.53 -20.21 14.74
C MET A 37 3.39 -21.54 15.46
N GLU A 38 2.62 -22.48 14.92
CA GLU A 38 2.55 -23.86 15.40
C GLU A 38 3.95 -24.51 15.41
N MET A 39 4.76 -24.23 14.39
CA MET A 39 6.16 -24.68 14.29
C MET A 39 7.09 -24.11 15.37
N VAL A 40 6.68 -23.03 16.05
CA VAL A 40 7.39 -22.45 17.20
C VAL A 40 6.82 -23.00 18.50
N VAL A 41 5.49 -22.96 18.67
CA VAL A 41 4.83 -23.23 19.94
C VAL A 41 4.75 -24.71 20.27
N GLY A 42 4.57 -25.59 19.28
CA GLY A 42 4.53 -27.04 19.50
C GLY A 42 5.79 -27.55 20.22
N PRO A 43 6.99 -27.37 19.63
CA PRO A 43 8.23 -27.79 20.28
C PRO A 43 8.47 -27.04 21.61
N LEU A 44 8.06 -25.78 21.73
CA LEU A 44 8.25 -25.03 22.98
C LEU A 44 7.47 -25.68 24.13
N ASN A 45 6.21 -26.03 23.87
CA ASN A 45 5.35 -26.73 24.81
C ASN A 45 5.95 -28.08 25.20
N ASP A 46 6.39 -28.88 24.24
CA ASP A 46 7.03 -30.18 24.49
C ASP A 46 8.28 -30.02 25.38
N GLY A 47 9.08 -28.98 25.14
CA GLY A 47 10.24 -28.65 25.94
C GLY A 47 9.88 -28.29 27.38
N ILE A 48 8.89 -27.41 27.58
CA ILE A 48 8.45 -27.00 28.93
C ILE A 48 7.81 -28.17 29.69
N ILE A 49 7.01 -29.01 29.03
CA ILE A 49 6.44 -30.23 29.62
C ILE A 49 7.56 -31.16 30.08
N SER A 50 8.60 -31.35 29.26
CA SER A 50 9.76 -32.17 29.65
C SER A 50 10.50 -31.60 30.87
N LEU A 51 10.65 -30.28 30.97
CA LEU A 51 11.20 -29.63 32.18
C LEU A 51 10.34 -29.86 33.42
N CYS A 52 9.01 -29.86 33.28
CA CYS A 52 8.10 -30.20 34.37
C CYS A 52 8.29 -31.66 34.82
N TYR A 53 8.53 -32.59 33.89
CA TYR A 53 8.86 -33.98 34.25
C TYR A 53 10.23 -34.12 34.91
N VAL A 54 11.25 -33.36 34.49
CA VAL A 54 12.53 -33.31 35.20
C VAL A 54 12.31 -32.89 36.65
N CYS A 55 11.53 -31.83 36.84
CA CYS A 55 11.18 -31.31 38.15
C CYS A 55 10.50 -32.37 39.01
N LYS A 56 9.43 -33.01 38.52
CA LYS A 56 8.74 -34.09 39.22
C LYS A 56 9.70 -35.24 39.59
N HIS A 57 10.51 -35.70 38.64
CA HIS A 57 11.48 -36.77 38.90
C HIS A 57 12.58 -36.38 39.88
N LEU A 58 13.00 -35.12 39.91
CA LEU A 58 13.94 -34.63 40.92
C LEU A 58 13.33 -34.61 42.32
N LEU A 59 12.03 -34.32 42.46
CA LEU A 59 11.32 -34.39 43.75
C LEU A 59 11.27 -35.84 44.27
N ASP A 60 11.06 -36.80 43.37
CA ASP A 60 11.01 -38.23 43.70
C ASP A 60 12.40 -38.91 43.72
N ALA A 61 13.48 -38.16 43.51
CA ALA A 61 14.80 -38.72 43.29
C ALA A 61 15.35 -39.40 44.55
N GLN A 62 15.48 -40.73 44.49
CA GLN A 62 16.13 -41.54 45.51
C GLN A 62 17.60 -41.77 45.17
N VAL A 63 18.47 -41.48 46.14
CA VAL A 63 19.91 -41.72 46.04
C VAL A 63 20.22 -43.00 46.80
N ASP A 64 20.86 -43.94 46.12
CA ASP A 64 21.39 -45.15 46.73
C ASP A 64 22.39 -44.77 47.83
N PRO A 65 22.19 -45.19 49.10
CA PRO A 65 23.07 -44.82 50.19
C PRO A 65 24.48 -45.42 50.06
N ASN A 66 24.64 -46.53 49.34
CA ASN A 66 25.92 -47.22 49.16
C ASN A 66 26.71 -46.67 47.97
N THR A 67 26.03 -46.36 46.86
CA THR A 67 26.70 -45.85 45.64
C THR A 67 26.69 -44.33 45.54
N GLY A 68 25.80 -43.66 46.28
CA GLY A 68 25.51 -42.23 46.13
C GLY A 68 24.90 -41.87 44.78
N ILE A 69 24.50 -42.86 43.96
CA ILE A 69 23.95 -42.61 42.63
C ILE A 69 22.43 -42.46 42.74
N CYS A 70 21.90 -41.45 42.08
CA CYS A 70 20.47 -41.25 41.93
C CYS A 70 19.87 -42.27 40.93
N PHE A 71 18.91 -43.09 41.37
CA PHE A 71 18.36 -44.19 40.56
C PHE A 71 17.72 -43.72 39.25
N ASN A 72 17.04 -42.57 39.25
CA ASN A 72 16.37 -42.03 38.08
C ASN A 72 17.19 -40.98 37.32
N TYR A 73 18.48 -40.79 37.65
CA TYR A 73 19.35 -39.79 37.00
C TYR A 73 19.36 -39.91 35.46
N ARG A 74 19.47 -41.14 34.93
CA ARG A 74 19.48 -41.38 33.47
C ARG A 74 18.15 -41.01 32.81
N GLN A 75 17.03 -41.11 33.53
CA GLN A 75 15.72 -40.69 33.03
C GLN A 75 15.59 -39.17 33.05
N ILE A 76 15.99 -38.53 34.15
CA ILE A 76 16.05 -37.07 34.28
C ILE A 76 16.89 -36.44 33.17
N ARG A 77 18.09 -36.99 32.93
CA ARG A 77 18.98 -36.50 31.87
C ARG A 77 18.37 -36.60 30.48
N ARG A 78 17.65 -37.68 30.18
CA ARG A 78 16.92 -37.82 28.90
C ARG A 78 15.85 -36.73 28.73
N HIS A 79 15.14 -36.36 29.80
CA HIS A 79 14.18 -35.27 29.75
C HIS A 79 14.84 -33.90 29.57
N ILE A 80 16.04 -33.67 30.13
CA ILE A 80 16.84 -32.47 29.86
C ILE A 80 17.25 -32.41 28.39
N GLU A 81 17.86 -33.47 27.86
CA GLU A 81 18.31 -33.53 26.46
C GLU A 81 17.12 -33.34 25.49
N TYR A 82 15.96 -33.90 25.82
CA TYR A 82 14.73 -33.69 25.07
C TYR A 82 14.25 -32.23 25.15
N ALA A 83 14.25 -31.62 26.33
CA ALA A 83 13.87 -30.21 26.51
C ALA A 83 14.82 -29.26 25.75
N GLU A 84 16.12 -29.50 25.81
CA GLU A 84 17.16 -28.77 25.07
C GLU A 84 16.87 -28.77 23.57
N GLN A 85 16.64 -29.94 22.97
CA GLN A 85 16.38 -30.07 21.54
C GLN A 85 15.12 -29.30 21.11
N HIS A 86 14.04 -29.42 21.89
CA HIS A 86 12.76 -28.83 21.54
C HIS A 86 12.75 -27.31 21.73
N ILE A 87 13.31 -26.81 22.84
CA ILE A 87 13.43 -25.37 23.09
C ILE A 87 14.38 -24.72 22.07
N ALA A 88 15.52 -25.35 21.75
CA ALA A 88 16.43 -24.84 20.74
C ALA A 88 15.79 -24.81 19.34
N ARG A 89 14.94 -25.79 19.01
CA ARG A 89 14.16 -25.78 17.76
C ARG A 89 13.21 -24.59 17.72
N SER A 90 12.45 -24.34 18.80
CA SER A 90 11.57 -23.17 18.89
C SER A 90 12.35 -21.86 18.79
N GLU A 91 13.48 -21.75 19.47
CA GLU A 91 14.36 -20.58 19.44
C GLU A 91 14.89 -20.30 18.02
N LYS A 92 15.28 -21.35 17.28
CA LYS A 92 15.72 -21.19 15.89
C LYS A 92 14.57 -20.71 15.00
N THR A 93 13.40 -21.35 15.10
CA THR A 93 12.24 -21.01 14.25
C THR A 93 11.76 -19.59 14.52
N ILE A 94 11.70 -19.16 15.78
CA ILE A 94 11.26 -17.80 16.12
C ILE A 94 12.23 -16.72 15.64
N LYS A 95 13.55 -16.97 15.69
CA LYS A 95 14.56 -16.06 15.13
C LYS A 95 14.37 -15.87 13.62
N VAL A 96 14.15 -16.96 12.88
CA VAL A 96 13.87 -16.88 11.44
C VAL A 96 12.57 -16.14 11.17
N LYS A 97 11.51 -16.36 11.97
CA LYS A 97 10.23 -15.65 11.81
C LYS A 97 10.39 -14.15 12.05
N LEU A 98 11.09 -13.74 13.10
CA LEU A 98 11.37 -12.33 13.38
C LEU A 98 12.16 -11.69 12.24
N GLN A 99 13.22 -12.34 11.75
CA GLN A 99 13.99 -11.84 10.60
C GLN A 99 13.11 -11.63 9.37
N ASN A 100 12.24 -12.59 9.03
CA ASN A 100 11.34 -12.45 7.89
C ASN A 100 10.32 -11.31 8.08
N LEU A 101 9.85 -11.07 9.30
CA LEU A 101 8.94 -9.97 9.62
C LEU A 101 9.66 -8.62 9.55
N ASP A 102 10.89 -8.53 10.05
CA ASP A 102 11.74 -7.35 9.98
C ASP A 102 12.04 -6.99 8.51
N GLU A 103 12.48 -7.96 7.71
CA GLU A 103 12.71 -7.78 6.26
C GLU A 103 11.45 -7.33 5.53
N ARG A 104 10.28 -7.90 5.88
CA ARG A 104 9.00 -7.49 5.29
C ARG A 104 8.62 -6.06 5.69
N MET A 105 8.84 -5.69 6.95
CA MET A 105 8.61 -4.33 7.44
C MET A 105 9.48 -3.33 6.69
N GLU A 106 10.79 -3.60 6.55
CA GLU A 106 11.70 -2.74 5.79
C GLU A 106 11.26 -2.57 4.33
N GLN A 107 10.84 -3.67 3.69
CA GLN A 107 10.31 -3.62 2.33
C GLN A 107 9.06 -2.73 2.25
N LEU A 108 8.10 -2.89 3.17
CA LEU A 108 6.87 -2.09 3.19
C LEU A 108 7.15 -0.61 3.43
N ILE A 109 8.08 -0.26 4.33
CA ILE A 109 8.49 1.12 4.57
C ILE A 109 9.11 1.72 3.30
N LYS A 110 9.94 0.95 2.58
CA LYS A 110 10.52 1.39 1.31
C LYS A 110 9.45 1.56 0.22
N GLU A 111 8.51 0.64 0.13
CA GLU A 111 7.37 0.72 -0.81
C GLU A 111 6.50 1.95 -0.50
N GLN A 112 6.20 2.21 0.78
CA GLN A 112 5.48 3.39 1.24
C GLN A 112 6.22 4.68 0.85
N GLY A 113 7.51 4.78 1.15
CA GLY A 113 8.32 5.95 0.81
C GLY A 113 8.33 6.24 -0.70
N ASN A 114 8.47 5.20 -1.52
CA ASN A 114 8.42 5.32 -2.98
C ASN A 114 7.04 5.79 -3.47
N ALA A 115 5.96 5.20 -2.96
CA ALA A 115 4.59 5.57 -3.33
C ALA A 115 4.26 7.02 -2.89
N GLU A 116 4.68 7.43 -1.70
CA GLU A 116 4.54 8.82 -1.23
C GLU A 116 5.33 9.80 -2.10
N GLN A 117 6.56 9.44 -2.50
CA GLN A 117 7.36 10.27 -3.39
C GLN A 117 6.68 10.43 -4.76
N GLN A 118 6.20 9.32 -5.35
CA GLN A 118 5.45 9.35 -6.60
C GLN A 118 4.19 10.21 -6.49
N ARG A 119 3.43 10.07 -5.39
CA ARG A 119 2.25 10.90 -5.10
C ARG A 119 2.60 12.39 -5.06
N ARG A 120 3.70 12.76 -4.40
CA ARG A 120 4.17 14.16 -4.33
C ARG A 120 4.56 14.69 -5.71
N GLN A 121 5.28 13.91 -6.50
CA GLN A 121 5.66 14.28 -7.87
C GLN A 121 4.42 14.50 -8.75
N LYS A 122 3.47 13.56 -8.74
CA LYS A 122 2.20 13.70 -9.48
C LYS A 122 1.42 14.94 -9.07
N ARG A 123 1.36 15.26 -7.78
CA ARG A 123 0.72 16.50 -7.28
C ARG A 123 1.42 17.77 -7.76
N GLN A 124 2.76 17.76 -7.82
CA GLN A 124 3.51 18.89 -8.38
C GLN A 124 3.21 19.07 -9.86
N THR A 125 3.29 17.99 -10.66
CA THR A 125 2.95 18.03 -12.09
C THR A 125 1.50 18.46 -12.31
N LYS A 126 0.56 18.02 -11.48
CA LYS A 126 -0.84 18.49 -11.53
C LYS A 126 -0.94 20.00 -11.34
N ASN A 127 -0.22 20.56 -10.36
CA ASN A 127 -0.22 22.00 -10.10
C ASN A 127 0.41 22.79 -11.27
N GLU A 128 1.49 22.29 -11.85
CA GLU A 128 2.12 22.87 -13.05
C GLU A 128 1.13 22.89 -14.23
N LEU A 129 0.42 21.78 -14.47
CA LEU A 129 -0.61 21.72 -15.51
C LEU A 129 -1.78 22.67 -15.24
N HIS A 130 -2.15 22.92 -13.98
CA HIS A 130 -3.15 23.94 -13.66
C HIS A 130 -2.68 25.33 -14.05
N ILE A 131 -1.43 25.70 -13.75
CA ILE A 131 -0.86 27.00 -14.15
C ILE A 131 -0.85 27.14 -15.67
N GLU A 132 -0.42 26.10 -16.40
CA GLU A 132 -0.43 26.11 -17.86
C GLU A 132 -1.84 26.20 -18.45
N LYS A 133 -2.79 25.50 -17.83
CA LYS A 133 -4.22 25.56 -18.21
C LYS A 133 -4.76 26.96 -18.01
N ASP A 134 -4.53 27.59 -16.87
CA ASP A 134 -5.03 28.93 -16.55
C ASP A 134 -4.43 29.97 -17.53
N SER A 135 -3.15 29.85 -17.85
CA SER A 135 -2.50 30.67 -18.91
C SER A 135 -3.14 30.46 -20.29
N ALA A 136 -3.51 29.21 -20.62
CA ALA A 136 -4.23 28.91 -21.86
C ALA A 136 -5.68 29.43 -21.86
N GLU A 137 -6.35 29.47 -20.70
CA GLU A 137 -7.68 30.06 -20.53
C GLU A 137 -7.65 31.59 -20.69
N GLU A 138 -6.66 32.27 -20.11
CA GLU A 138 -6.44 33.71 -20.32
C GLU A 138 -6.15 34.03 -21.80
N SER A 139 -5.30 33.23 -22.44
CA SER A 139 -5.02 33.36 -23.87
C SER A 139 -6.26 33.11 -24.74
N LEU A 140 -7.12 32.17 -24.32
CA LEU A 140 -8.40 31.90 -24.98
C LEU A 140 -9.34 33.10 -24.85
N GLU A 141 -9.46 33.70 -23.67
CA GLU A 141 -10.28 34.90 -23.43
C GLU A 141 -9.81 36.07 -24.30
N ASN A 142 -8.50 36.35 -24.29
CA ASN A 142 -7.90 37.38 -25.14
C ASN A 142 -8.18 37.14 -26.63
N SER A 143 -8.06 35.88 -27.09
CA SER A 143 -8.38 35.54 -28.49
C SER A 143 -9.87 35.67 -28.83
N ARG A 144 -10.77 35.43 -27.87
CA ARG A 144 -12.22 35.65 -28.06
C ARG A 144 -12.54 37.15 -28.16
N ALA A 145 -11.92 37.98 -27.34
CA ALA A 145 -12.08 39.43 -27.42
C ALA A 145 -11.59 39.97 -28.78
N ALA A 146 -10.42 39.51 -29.24
CA ALA A 146 -9.90 39.85 -30.57
C ALA A 146 -10.83 39.38 -31.70
N LEU A 147 -11.34 38.15 -31.61
CA LEU A 147 -12.31 37.62 -32.56
C LEU A 147 -13.59 38.47 -32.62
N GLU A 148 -14.13 38.88 -31.48
CA GLU A 148 -15.31 39.77 -31.44
C GLU A 148 -15.01 41.15 -32.06
N GLN A 149 -13.80 41.66 -31.91
CA GLN A 149 -13.38 42.89 -32.58
C GLN A 149 -13.26 42.69 -34.11
N ALA A 150 -12.67 41.60 -34.56
CA ALA A 150 -12.56 41.26 -35.98
C ALA A 150 -13.94 41.12 -36.65
N LYS A 151 -14.91 40.48 -35.96
CA LYS A 151 -16.31 40.41 -36.42
C LYS A 151 -16.93 41.81 -36.61
N LYS A 152 -16.67 42.74 -35.69
CA LYS A 152 -17.13 44.13 -35.82
C LYS A 152 -16.44 44.85 -36.98
N ASN A 153 -15.15 44.62 -37.20
CA ASN A 153 -14.39 45.19 -38.32
C ASN A 153 -14.96 44.72 -39.67
N VAL A 154 -15.24 43.42 -39.83
CA VAL A 154 -15.90 42.87 -41.03
C VAL A 154 -17.28 43.50 -41.24
N ALA A 155 -18.09 43.63 -40.18
CA ALA A 155 -19.40 44.26 -40.26
C ALA A 155 -19.30 45.74 -40.67
N SER A 156 -18.30 46.47 -40.18
CA SER A 156 -18.02 47.85 -40.56
C SER A 156 -17.56 47.97 -42.02
N ALA A 157 -16.59 47.16 -42.45
CA ALA A 157 -16.09 47.13 -43.82
C ALA A 157 -17.19 46.80 -44.83
N LYS A 158 -18.08 45.85 -44.50
CA LYS A 158 -19.24 45.53 -45.33
C LYS A 158 -20.19 46.73 -45.49
N LYS A 159 -20.47 47.45 -44.41
CA LYS A 159 -21.30 48.68 -44.47
C LYS A 159 -20.64 49.77 -45.30
N GLU A 160 -19.32 49.95 -45.20
CA GLU A 160 -18.61 50.95 -45.99
C GLU A 160 -18.62 50.61 -47.48
N LYS A 161 -18.40 49.33 -47.83
CA LYS A 161 -18.57 48.84 -49.20
C LYS A 161 -19.98 49.12 -49.75
N GLU A 162 -21.03 48.88 -48.97
CA GLU A 162 -22.42 49.15 -49.38
C GLU A 162 -22.66 50.66 -49.60
N ARG A 163 -22.08 51.52 -48.75
CA ARG A 163 -22.15 52.99 -48.93
C ARG A 163 -21.39 53.45 -50.17
N GLU A 164 -20.21 52.91 -50.41
CA GLU A 164 -19.38 53.19 -51.59
C GLU A 164 -20.09 52.77 -52.88
N MET A 165 -20.70 51.56 -52.89
CA MET A 165 -21.54 51.12 -54.01
C MET A 165 -22.74 52.04 -54.23
N LEU A 166 -23.42 52.47 -53.17
CA LEU A 166 -24.55 53.39 -53.26
C LEU A 166 -24.13 54.78 -53.77
N ARG A 167 -22.97 55.28 -53.32
CA ARG A 167 -22.38 56.55 -53.80
C ARG A 167 -21.98 56.46 -55.27
N ALA A 168 -21.36 55.37 -55.70
CA ALA A 168 -20.99 55.17 -57.09
C ALA A 168 -22.22 55.16 -58.02
N VAL A 169 -23.29 54.49 -57.61
CA VAL A 169 -24.57 54.46 -58.35
C VAL A 169 -25.24 55.84 -58.37
N LYS A 170 -25.22 56.57 -57.24
CA LYS A 170 -25.84 57.91 -57.12
C LYS A 170 -25.02 59.01 -57.80
N GLY A 171 -23.71 58.90 -57.82
CA GLY A 171 -22.76 59.88 -58.37
C GLY A 171 -22.68 59.92 -59.90
N GLY A 172 -23.54 59.16 -60.60
CA GLY A 172 -23.59 59.19 -62.07
C GLY A 172 -22.44 58.45 -62.76
N VAL A 173 -21.59 57.73 -62.01
CA VAL A 173 -20.63 56.79 -62.60
C VAL A 173 -21.41 55.55 -63.03
N VAL A 174 -22.11 55.67 -64.16
CA VAL A 174 -22.87 54.60 -64.82
C VAL A 174 -21.88 53.64 -65.49
N MET A 175 -20.99 53.03 -64.73
CA MET A 175 -20.28 51.85 -65.22
C MET A 175 -21.10 50.65 -64.77
N ASN A 176 -21.93 50.11 -65.67
CA ASN A 176 -22.74 48.89 -65.54
C ASN A 176 -22.48 48.15 -64.22
N ALA A 177 -23.16 48.59 -63.15
CA ALA A 177 -22.82 48.21 -61.78
C ALA A 177 -23.04 46.71 -61.48
N ALA A 178 -23.65 46.00 -62.43
CA ALA A 178 -23.78 44.55 -62.40
C ALA A 178 -22.52 43.79 -62.88
N ALA A 179 -21.62 44.41 -63.67
CA ALA A 179 -20.60 43.69 -64.40
C ALA A 179 -19.25 43.51 -63.67
N CYS A 180 -18.93 44.28 -62.63
CA CYS A 180 -17.59 44.27 -62.03
C CYS A 180 -17.51 43.77 -60.59
N VAL A 181 -18.53 43.05 -60.09
CA VAL A 181 -18.35 42.20 -58.90
C VAL A 181 -17.96 40.77 -59.32
N SER A 182 -17.53 40.57 -60.56
CA SER A 182 -16.71 39.41 -60.90
C SER A 182 -15.39 39.58 -60.15
N ILE A 183 -15.20 38.74 -59.14
CA ILE A 183 -13.94 38.45 -58.48
C ILE A 183 -12.93 38.16 -59.60
N ILE A 184 -12.10 39.13 -59.99
CA ILE A 184 -10.96 38.89 -60.88
C ILE A 184 -9.73 39.00 -59.99
N PRO A 185 -9.18 37.86 -59.53
CA PRO A 185 -7.92 37.85 -58.80
C PRO A 185 -6.81 38.27 -59.77
N ILE A 186 -5.94 39.17 -59.31
CA ILE A 186 -4.59 39.38 -59.88
C ILE A 186 -4.61 40.06 -61.26
N VAL A 187 -4.64 41.40 -61.22
CA VAL A 187 -3.87 42.33 -62.08
C VAL A 187 -3.30 41.70 -63.36
N GLY A 188 -4.12 41.65 -64.41
CA GLY A 188 -3.69 41.49 -65.80
C GLY A 188 -4.24 42.68 -66.60
N TRP A 189 -3.50 43.78 -66.60
CA TRP A 189 -3.82 45.06 -67.24
C TRP A 189 -4.23 44.90 -68.71
N LEU A 190 -5.45 45.33 -69.08
CA LEU A 190 -5.74 45.69 -70.47
C LEU A 190 -7.04 46.49 -70.67
N VAL A 191 -7.21 47.67 -70.07
CA VAL A 191 -8.10 48.70 -70.66
C VAL A 191 -7.63 50.12 -70.33
N GLY A 192 -7.07 50.80 -71.35
CA GLY A 192 -7.23 52.22 -71.71
C GLY A 192 -6.89 53.38 -70.73
N PRO A 193 -6.27 54.50 -71.17
CA PRO A 193 -5.63 55.45 -70.24
C PRO A 193 -6.49 56.47 -69.49
N ASP A 194 -7.74 56.79 -69.84
CA ASP A 194 -8.32 58.08 -69.40
C ASP A 194 -9.63 58.04 -68.59
N ILE A 195 -10.04 56.87 -68.08
CA ILE A 195 -11.22 56.76 -67.19
C ILE A 195 -10.85 56.01 -65.91
N MET A 196 -9.68 56.32 -65.33
CA MET A 196 -9.39 55.96 -63.93
C MET A 196 -10.08 56.96 -63.00
N ILE A 197 -11.41 56.88 -62.99
CA ILE A 197 -12.27 57.60 -62.07
C ILE A 197 -11.91 57.18 -60.65
N ASP A 198 -11.73 58.17 -59.77
CA ASP A 198 -11.47 58.05 -58.33
C ASP A 198 -12.24 56.87 -57.67
N GLY A 199 -13.49 56.66 -58.09
CA GLY A 199 -14.35 55.56 -57.64
C GLY A 199 -13.80 54.13 -57.84
N PHE A 200 -12.96 53.85 -58.83
CA PHE A 200 -12.30 52.55 -58.95
C PHE A 200 -11.25 52.33 -57.86
N HIS A 201 -10.44 53.36 -57.59
CA HIS A 201 -9.48 53.32 -56.49
C HIS A 201 -10.20 53.17 -55.15
N THR A 202 -11.30 53.90 -54.95
CA THR A 202 -12.11 53.80 -53.72
C THR A 202 -12.76 52.42 -53.57
N MET A 203 -13.33 51.84 -54.65
CA MET A 203 -13.89 50.48 -54.62
C MET A 203 -12.82 49.42 -54.38
N ALA A 204 -11.68 49.48 -55.07
CA ALA A 204 -10.58 48.55 -54.88
C ALA A 204 -10.05 48.60 -53.43
N HIS A 205 -9.91 49.81 -52.88
CA HIS A 205 -9.56 50.02 -51.48
C HIS A 205 -10.59 49.40 -50.52
N ALA A 206 -11.89 49.61 -50.77
CA ALA A 206 -12.96 49.03 -49.96
C ALA A 206 -13.01 47.49 -50.04
N LEU A 207 -12.72 46.91 -51.21
CA LEU A 207 -12.64 45.46 -51.40
C LEU A 207 -11.42 44.86 -50.67
N ASN A 208 -10.25 45.48 -50.79
CA ASN A 208 -9.04 45.07 -50.06
C ASN A 208 -9.28 45.15 -48.55
N ALA A 209 -9.85 46.25 -48.04
CA ALA A 209 -10.19 46.38 -46.63
C ALA A 209 -11.19 45.30 -46.16
N MET A 210 -12.11 44.85 -47.02
CA MET A 210 -13.01 43.74 -46.71
C MET A 210 -12.30 42.38 -46.71
N MET A 211 -11.32 42.17 -47.59
CA MET A 211 -10.47 40.98 -47.59
C MET A 211 -9.59 40.96 -46.33
N ASP A 212 -8.88 42.03 -46.04
CA ASP A 212 -8.02 42.17 -44.85
C ASP A 212 -8.82 41.90 -43.56
N ALA A 213 -10.04 42.45 -43.46
CA ALA A 213 -10.91 42.22 -42.31
C ALA A 213 -11.38 40.76 -42.19
N LYS A 214 -11.58 40.06 -43.31
CA LYS A 214 -11.96 38.63 -43.31
C LYS A 214 -10.78 37.73 -42.97
N ASP A 215 -9.60 38.06 -43.47
CA ASP A 215 -8.37 37.33 -43.17
C ASP A 215 -8.04 37.46 -41.67
N ASP A 216 -8.18 38.67 -41.10
CA ASP A 216 -8.07 38.90 -39.64
C ASP A 216 -9.14 38.13 -38.84
N LEU A 217 -10.36 38.01 -39.36
CA LEU A 217 -11.40 37.19 -38.74
C LEU A 217 -11.01 35.71 -38.70
N GLU A 218 -10.58 35.13 -39.84
CA GLU A 218 -10.19 33.72 -39.95
C GLU A 218 -8.97 33.39 -39.06
N GLU A 219 -7.99 34.30 -39.00
CA GLU A 219 -6.85 34.17 -38.09
C GLU A 219 -7.29 34.10 -36.63
N ASN A 220 -8.18 35.01 -36.21
CA ASN A 220 -8.67 35.04 -34.84
C ASN A 220 -9.56 33.82 -34.50
N GLU A 221 -10.37 33.33 -35.44
CA GLU A 221 -11.13 32.07 -35.27
C GLU A 221 -10.18 30.88 -35.06
N SER A 222 -9.10 30.82 -35.86
CA SER A 222 -8.06 29.81 -35.75
C SER A 222 -7.34 29.87 -34.39
N ARG A 223 -7.05 31.09 -33.90
CA ARG A 223 -6.44 31.31 -32.56
C ARG A 223 -7.35 30.84 -31.44
N VAL A 224 -8.65 31.16 -31.49
CA VAL A 224 -9.64 30.67 -30.53
C VAL A 224 -9.70 29.14 -30.55
N GLY A 225 -9.75 28.54 -31.74
CA GLY A 225 -9.74 27.09 -31.91
C GLY A 225 -8.48 26.42 -31.35
N LYS A 226 -7.31 27.05 -31.49
CA LYS A 226 -6.04 26.58 -30.92
C LYS A 226 -6.06 26.59 -29.39
N TYR A 227 -6.42 27.71 -28.76
CA TYR A 227 -6.42 27.79 -27.28
C TYR A 227 -7.53 26.95 -26.65
N LYS A 228 -8.71 26.85 -27.29
CA LYS A 228 -9.77 25.94 -26.84
C LYS A 228 -9.29 24.49 -26.79
N ARG A 229 -8.55 24.04 -27.82
CA ARG A 229 -7.94 22.70 -27.83
C ARG A 229 -6.90 22.52 -26.73
N LYS A 230 -6.01 23.51 -26.52
CA LYS A 230 -5.02 23.47 -25.43
C LYS A 230 -5.67 23.33 -24.06
N VAL A 231 -6.68 24.14 -23.76
CA VAL A 231 -7.42 24.06 -22.48
C VAL A 231 -8.02 22.66 -22.30
N SER A 232 -8.66 22.12 -23.34
CA SER A 232 -9.23 20.76 -23.28
C SER A 232 -8.16 19.68 -23.08
N ASP A 233 -7.00 19.79 -23.71
CA ASP A 233 -5.87 18.88 -23.54
C ASP A 233 -5.33 18.90 -22.10
N TYR A 234 -5.13 20.10 -21.54
CA TYR A 234 -4.73 20.25 -20.14
C TYR A 234 -5.75 19.69 -19.15
N GLN A 235 -7.05 19.95 -19.37
CA GLN A 235 -8.12 19.37 -18.56
C GLN A 235 -8.07 17.83 -18.57
N SER A 236 -7.86 17.23 -19.74
CA SER A 236 -7.72 15.77 -19.87
C SER A 236 -6.49 15.24 -19.13
N LYS A 237 -5.35 15.92 -19.25
CA LYS A 237 -4.10 15.54 -18.55
C LYS A 237 -4.23 15.65 -17.04
N ILE A 238 -4.86 16.72 -16.54
CA ILE A 238 -5.16 16.89 -15.12
C ILE A 238 -6.04 15.76 -14.62
N SER A 239 -7.13 15.45 -15.33
CA SER A 239 -8.05 14.37 -14.95
C SER A 239 -7.34 13.00 -14.90
N ASN A 240 -6.44 12.73 -15.85
CA ASN A 240 -5.65 11.50 -15.86
C ASN A 240 -4.70 11.43 -14.64
N ILE A 241 -3.99 12.52 -14.33
CA ILE A 241 -3.10 12.57 -13.15
C ILE A 241 -3.89 12.47 -11.84
N GLU A 242 -5.11 13.01 -11.78
CA GLU A 242 -6.00 12.82 -10.63
C GLU A 242 -6.32 11.35 -10.40
N SER A 243 -6.71 10.62 -11.45
CA SER A 243 -6.92 9.17 -11.38
C SER A 243 -5.67 8.43 -10.93
N GLU A 244 -4.50 8.79 -11.45
CA GLU A 244 -3.22 8.17 -11.05
C GLU A 244 -2.83 8.48 -9.59
N ILE A 245 -3.26 9.62 -9.04
CA ILE A 245 -3.08 9.97 -7.62
C ILE A 245 -4.01 9.11 -6.77
N GLU A 246 -5.26 8.94 -7.16
CA GLU A 246 -6.22 8.07 -6.47
C GLU A 246 -5.72 6.62 -6.40
N GLU A 247 -5.23 6.07 -7.51
CA GLU A 247 -4.61 4.73 -7.53
C GLU A 247 -3.40 4.63 -6.59
N THR A 248 -2.61 5.70 -6.47
CA THR A 248 -1.45 5.74 -5.56
C THR A 248 -1.91 5.82 -4.10
N ASP A 249 -3.02 6.51 -3.83
CA ASP A 249 -3.62 6.62 -2.50
C ASP A 249 -4.17 5.26 -2.05
N GLU A 250 -4.86 4.53 -2.94
CA GLU A 250 -5.30 3.15 -2.67
C GLU A 250 -4.13 2.20 -2.39
N LEU A 251 -3.02 2.36 -3.13
CA LEU A 251 -1.80 1.59 -2.87
C LEU A 251 -1.22 1.91 -1.49
N LEU A 252 -1.18 3.18 -1.09
CA LEU A 252 -0.70 3.61 0.22
C LEU A 252 -1.56 3.05 1.35
N ASP A 253 -2.89 3.07 1.20
CA ASP A 253 -3.81 2.49 2.18
C ASP A 253 -3.59 0.98 2.34
N LYS A 254 -3.34 0.29 1.24
CA LYS A 254 -3.01 -1.14 1.25
C LYS A 254 -1.68 -1.41 1.95
N ILE A 255 -0.64 -0.62 1.67
CA ILE A 255 0.66 -0.75 2.33
C ILE A 255 0.51 -0.49 3.83
N GLN A 256 -0.24 0.54 4.22
CA GLN A 256 -0.49 0.85 5.62
C GLN A 256 -1.23 -0.29 6.34
N SER A 257 -2.22 -0.91 5.70
CA SER A 257 -2.88 -2.10 6.25
C SER A 257 -1.92 -3.26 6.44
N GLU A 258 -1.01 -3.51 5.49
CA GLU A 258 -0.01 -4.57 5.61
C GLU A 258 1.04 -4.25 6.70
N ILE A 259 1.40 -2.98 6.90
CA ILE A 259 2.28 -2.56 8.00
C ILE A 259 1.66 -2.86 9.36
N GLU A 260 0.38 -2.51 9.56
CA GLU A 260 -0.31 -2.78 10.83
C GLU A 260 -0.45 -4.29 11.09
N GLU A 261 -0.66 -5.09 10.05
CA GLU A 261 -0.66 -6.55 10.16
C GLU A 261 0.73 -7.07 10.60
N VAL A 262 1.82 -6.62 9.97
CA VAL A 262 3.18 -7.03 10.36
C VAL A 262 3.53 -6.59 11.78
N LYS A 263 3.11 -5.39 12.23
CA LYS A 263 3.30 -4.94 13.62
C LYS A 263 2.63 -5.88 14.62
N GLN A 264 1.37 -6.24 14.37
CA GLN A 264 0.65 -7.19 15.22
C GLN A 264 1.39 -8.54 15.29
N HIS A 265 1.94 -9.01 14.16
CA HIS A 265 2.75 -10.22 14.14
C HIS A 265 4.07 -10.08 14.89
N LEU A 266 4.72 -8.92 14.84
CA LEU A 266 5.96 -8.65 15.59
C LEU A 266 5.70 -8.66 17.09
N ASP A 267 4.68 -7.96 17.57
CA ASP A 267 4.31 -7.92 19.00
C ASP A 267 4.03 -9.34 19.50
N TYR A 268 3.22 -10.09 18.75
CA TYR A 268 2.90 -11.46 19.08
C TYR A 268 4.11 -12.39 19.11
N THR A 269 5.01 -12.25 18.12
CA THR A 269 6.23 -13.04 18.05
C THR A 269 7.18 -12.66 19.20
N ALA A 270 7.20 -11.40 19.63
CA ALA A 270 7.99 -10.96 20.78
C ALA A 270 7.52 -11.62 22.09
N ASP A 271 6.21 -11.76 22.31
CA ASP A 271 5.67 -12.43 23.50
C ASP A 271 6.09 -13.92 23.57
N ILE A 272 6.07 -14.62 22.43
CA ILE A 272 6.57 -16.01 22.38
C ILE A 272 8.08 -16.04 22.55
N GLN A 273 8.81 -15.06 22.02
CA GLN A 273 10.26 -14.97 22.24
C GLN A 273 10.59 -14.80 23.72
N GLU A 274 9.80 -14.02 24.46
CA GLU A 274 9.92 -13.92 25.91
C GLU A 274 9.67 -15.28 26.59
N MET A 275 8.64 -16.02 26.16
CA MET A 275 8.37 -17.37 26.66
C MET A 275 9.54 -18.32 26.41
N VAL A 276 10.12 -18.32 25.21
CA VAL A 276 11.32 -19.11 24.87
C VAL A 276 12.49 -18.73 25.79
N ARG A 277 12.77 -17.45 26.00
CA ARG A 277 13.86 -16.99 26.87
C ARG A 277 13.69 -17.47 28.31
N LYS A 278 12.46 -17.41 28.84
CA LYS A 278 12.15 -17.90 30.19
C LYS A 278 12.27 -19.43 30.29
N ALA A 279 11.85 -20.16 29.27
CA ALA A 279 12.03 -21.62 29.21
C ALA A 279 13.52 -22.02 29.15
N VAL A 280 14.34 -21.28 28.39
CA VAL A 280 15.81 -21.45 28.37
C VAL A 280 16.41 -21.20 29.75
N ASN A 281 15.95 -20.16 30.46
CA ASN A 281 16.39 -19.88 31.83
C ASN A 281 16.03 -21.04 32.78
N LEU A 282 14.80 -21.55 32.71
CA LEU A 282 14.37 -22.70 33.51
C LEU A 282 15.23 -23.93 33.24
N LEU A 283 15.46 -24.24 31.96
CA LEU A 283 16.34 -25.33 31.54
C LEU A 283 17.74 -25.18 32.13
N SER A 284 18.33 -23.98 32.05
CA SER A 284 19.66 -23.71 32.61
C SER A 284 19.73 -24.01 34.12
N ILE A 285 18.76 -23.51 34.88
CA ILE A 285 18.69 -23.72 36.34
C ILE A 285 18.50 -25.20 36.67
N VAL A 286 17.52 -25.85 36.03
CA VAL A 286 17.19 -27.26 36.26
C VAL A 286 18.37 -28.17 35.88
N SER A 287 19.01 -27.95 34.74
CA SER A 287 20.22 -28.68 34.34
C SER A 287 21.36 -28.50 35.34
N GLY A 288 21.52 -27.29 35.89
CA GLY A 288 22.47 -27.03 36.98
C GLY A 288 22.16 -27.85 38.24
N ARG A 289 20.87 -27.95 38.63
CA ARG A 289 20.44 -28.76 39.79
C ARG A 289 20.60 -30.25 39.56
N VAL A 290 20.30 -30.75 38.37
CA VAL A 290 20.54 -32.16 38.00
C VAL A 290 22.04 -32.49 38.04
N THR A 291 22.89 -31.57 37.59
CA THR A 291 24.35 -31.73 37.66
C THR A 291 24.84 -31.78 39.12
N ALA A 292 24.27 -30.96 40.00
CA ALA A 292 24.56 -31.03 41.43
C ALA A 292 24.11 -32.36 42.05
N LEU A 293 22.89 -32.82 41.72
CA LEU A 293 22.37 -34.12 42.17
C LEU A 293 23.28 -35.29 41.74
N GLN A 294 23.85 -35.22 40.54
CA GLN A 294 24.83 -36.21 40.07
C GLN A 294 26.09 -36.26 40.93
N ARG A 295 26.54 -35.12 41.46
CA ARG A 295 27.76 -34.97 42.27
C ARG A 295 27.52 -35.24 43.77
N GLN A 296 26.50 -36.03 44.10
CA GLN A 296 26.23 -36.53 45.46
C GLN A 296 25.90 -35.46 46.51
N THR A 297 25.50 -34.25 46.12
CA THR A 297 25.04 -33.20 47.05
C THR A 297 23.52 -33.21 47.20
N ARG A 298 22.96 -34.32 47.72
CA ARG A 298 21.50 -34.44 47.94
C ARG A 298 20.95 -33.35 48.89
N ARG A 299 21.75 -32.92 49.88
CA ARG A 299 21.31 -32.04 50.97
C ARG A 299 21.06 -30.57 50.57
N PHE A 300 21.28 -30.15 49.33
CA PHE A 300 21.33 -28.72 48.99
C PHE A 300 20.59 -28.30 47.70
N ILE A 301 19.60 -29.07 47.21
CA ILE A 301 18.75 -28.53 46.13
C ILE A 301 17.82 -27.47 46.74
N LEU A 302 18.26 -26.21 46.66
CA LEU A 302 17.39 -25.07 46.89
C LEU A 302 16.37 -24.99 45.74
N TRP A 303 15.12 -25.25 46.08
CA TRP A 303 13.98 -25.29 45.15
C TRP A 303 13.43 -23.90 44.83
N GLU A 304 13.58 -22.93 45.73
CA GLU A 304 13.07 -21.56 45.55
C GLU A 304 13.47 -20.92 44.20
N PRO A 305 14.72 -21.02 43.72
CA PRO A 305 15.08 -20.49 42.41
C PRO A 305 14.38 -21.20 41.24
N VAL A 306 14.10 -22.50 41.37
CA VAL A 306 13.38 -23.27 40.35
C VAL A 306 11.92 -22.83 40.31
N ILE A 307 11.27 -22.76 41.48
CA ILE A 307 9.88 -22.31 41.63
C ILE A 307 9.71 -20.92 41.01
N LYS A 308 10.57 -19.96 41.37
CA LYS A 308 10.49 -18.59 40.86
C LYS A 308 10.53 -18.52 39.34
N VAL A 309 11.44 -19.27 38.70
CA VAL A 309 11.54 -19.25 37.23
C VAL A 309 10.40 -20.03 36.57
N MET A 310 9.87 -21.09 37.19
CA MET A 310 8.64 -21.73 36.72
C MET A 310 7.43 -20.80 36.77
N GLU A 311 7.32 -19.98 37.81
CA GLU A 311 6.27 -18.94 37.89
C GLU A 311 6.44 -17.88 36.79
N GLU A 312 7.68 -17.48 36.47
CA GLU A 312 7.95 -16.57 35.36
C GLU A 312 7.54 -17.17 34.00
N VAL A 313 7.88 -18.44 33.76
CA VAL A 313 7.44 -19.20 32.57
C VAL A 313 5.91 -19.25 32.52
N MET A 314 5.25 -19.58 33.63
CA MET A 314 3.79 -19.63 33.71
C MET A 314 3.14 -18.28 33.38
N LYS A 315 3.68 -17.17 33.91
CA LYS A 315 3.20 -15.83 33.56
C LYS A 315 3.36 -15.53 32.07
N ALA A 316 4.47 -15.91 31.46
CA ALA A 316 4.67 -15.73 30.02
C ALA A 316 3.71 -16.57 29.18
N VAL A 317 3.45 -17.82 29.60
CA VAL A 317 2.46 -18.70 29.00
C VAL A 317 1.06 -18.08 29.09
N ALA A 318 0.71 -17.50 30.25
CA ALA A 318 -0.56 -16.81 30.43
C ALA A 318 -0.71 -15.59 29.51
N ASN A 319 0.31 -14.74 29.41
CA ASN A 319 0.30 -13.58 28.51
C ASN A 319 0.04 -13.99 27.04
N VAL A 320 0.71 -15.04 26.57
CA VAL A 320 0.48 -15.55 25.19
C VAL A 320 -0.90 -16.16 25.02
N ALA A 321 -1.45 -16.80 26.06
CA ALA A 321 -2.82 -17.33 26.03
C ALA A 321 -3.88 -16.22 25.94
N GLU A 322 -3.67 -15.12 26.66
CA GLU A 322 -4.54 -13.95 26.66
C GLU A 322 -4.62 -13.28 25.28
N ASN A 323 -3.56 -13.37 24.47
CA ASN A 323 -3.54 -12.89 23.08
C ASN A 323 -4.37 -13.74 22.09
N ARG A 324 -5.17 -14.70 22.59
CA ARG A 324 -6.26 -15.49 21.94
C ARG A 324 -5.94 -16.31 20.69
N LEU A 325 -4.94 -15.96 19.88
CA LEU A 325 -4.69 -16.63 18.59
C LEU A 325 -4.22 -18.09 18.75
N LEU A 326 -3.71 -18.50 19.91
CA LEU A 326 -3.26 -19.88 20.14
C LEU A 326 -3.93 -20.58 21.34
N TYR A 327 -5.07 -20.11 21.83
CA TYR A 327 -5.77 -20.81 22.93
C TYR A 327 -6.02 -22.30 22.64
N ASN A 328 -6.09 -22.68 21.36
CA ASN A 328 -6.26 -24.05 20.90
C ASN A 328 -4.98 -24.93 20.88
N HIS A 329 -3.78 -24.38 21.11
CA HIS A 329 -2.52 -25.12 20.92
C HIS A 329 -2.00 -25.77 22.20
N GLY A 330 -2.91 -26.20 23.08
CA GLY A 330 -2.53 -26.94 24.30
C GLY A 330 -2.00 -26.07 25.45
N VAL A 331 -2.07 -24.74 25.34
CA VAL A 331 -1.62 -23.81 26.38
C VAL A 331 -2.32 -24.05 27.72
N GLY A 332 -3.63 -24.35 27.70
CA GLY A 332 -4.36 -24.71 28.92
C GLY A 332 -3.85 -26.00 29.58
N GLY A 333 -3.46 -26.99 28.79
CA GLY A 333 -2.83 -28.22 29.27
C GLY A 333 -1.45 -27.95 29.88
N LEU A 334 -0.65 -27.11 29.22
CA LEU A 334 0.66 -26.67 29.72
C LEU A 334 0.54 -25.92 31.04
N MET A 335 -0.38 -24.96 31.14
CA MET A 335 -0.58 -24.15 32.34
C MET A 335 -0.98 -25.03 33.54
N ARG A 336 -1.84 -26.04 33.34
CA ARG A 336 -2.19 -27.01 34.37
C ARG A 336 -0.97 -27.80 34.86
N ILE A 337 -0.14 -28.30 33.94
CA ILE A 337 1.08 -29.06 34.29
C ILE A 337 2.07 -28.19 35.08
N LEU A 338 2.25 -26.92 34.69
CA LEU A 338 3.08 -25.96 35.42
C LEU A 338 2.57 -25.72 36.83
N LEU A 339 1.27 -25.45 36.99
CA LEU A 339 0.62 -25.25 38.29
C LEU A 339 0.78 -26.46 39.21
N GLU A 340 0.51 -27.66 38.70
CA GLU A 340 0.69 -28.91 39.47
C GLU A 340 2.14 -29.08 39.93
N THR A 341 3.11 -28.77 39.06
CA THR A 341 4.53 -28.94 39.37
C THR A 341 5.00 -27.91 40.40
N ILE A 342 4.58 -26.65 40.27
CA ILE A 342 4.86 -25.59 41.25
C ILE A 342 4.25 -25.94 42.60
N GLY A 343 2.98 -26.39 42.63
CA GLY A 343 2.30 -26.80 43.86
C GLY A 343 3.02 -27.95 44.58
N GLY A 344 3.49 -28.95 43.82
CA GLY A 344 4.30 -30.05 44.36
C GLY A 344 5.61 -29.60 44.99
N MET A 345 6.32 -28.64 44.36
CA MET A 345 7.54 -28.08 44.94
C MET A 345 7.28 -27.25 46.20
N LEU A 346 6.24 -26.42 46.21
CA LEU A 346 5.89 -25.59 47.36
C LEU A 346 5.54 -26.43 48.59
N ALA A 347 4.82 -27.54 48.39
CA ALA A 347 4.50 -28.47 49.47
C ALA A 347 5.76 -29.07 50.13
N LEU A 348 6.81 -29.33 49.34
CA LEU A 348 8.08 -29.84 49.84
C LEU A 348 8.93 -28.77 50.55
N CYS A 349 8.95 -27.53 50.04
CA CYS A 349 9.61 -26.42 50.75
C CYS A 349 8.98 -26.12 52.12
N SER A 350 7.70 -26.46 52.29
CA SER A 350 6.95 -26.24 53.53
C SER A 350 6.98 -27.43 54.48
N SER A 351 7.56 -28.59 54.08
CA SER A 351 7.57 -29.78 54.92
C SER A 351 8.63 -29.67 56.02
N PRO A 352 8.32 -29.97 57.29
CA PRO A 352 9.27 -29.88 58.40
C PRO A 352 10.51 -30.77 58.21
N THR A 353 10.36 -31.87 57.46
CA THR A 353 11.38 -32.90 57.27
C THR A 353 12.58 -32.45 56.43
N HIS A 354 12.56 -31.24 55.84
CA HIS A 354 13.69 -30.76 55.03
C HIS A 354 14.73 -29.95 55.81
N PHE A 355 14.45 -29.60 57.08
CA PHE A 355 15.37 -28.84 57.94
C PHE A 355 15.97 -29.65 59.11
N GLU A 356 15.48 -30.85 59.37
CA GLU A 356 15.92 -31.67 60.50
C GLU A 356 16.53 -32.99 60.00
N GLU A 357 17.81 -33.00 59.56
CA GLU A 357 18.73 -34.18 59.56
C GLU A 357 20.16 -33.92 58.99
#